data_AF-A0A243Q8K0-F1
#
_entry.id   AF-A0A243Q8K0-F1
#
_cell.length_a   1.000
_cell.length_b   1.000
_cell.length_c   1.000
_cell.angle_alpha   90.00
_cell.angle_beta   90.00
_cell.angle_gamma   90.00
#
_symmetry.space_group_name_H-M   'P 1'
#
loop_
_entity.id
_entity.type
_entity.pdbx_description
1 polymer ?
#
loop_
_entity_poly.entity_id
_entity_poly.type
_entity_poly.pdbx_seq_one_letter_code
_entity_poly.pdbx_strand_id
1 'polypeptide(L)'
;MNLASLLAQLQLTDSAFPSGLYTLSHGLEGYVQSGLAGPADLPGLLADLLRHAVGPGDATALVLAHRAAAEGDWDRLVAVDRRLHAVKLNRELRSAATRTGRQVLDTAGRVFGGPGAGKLADLVRA
;
A
#
# COMPACT_ATOMS: atom_id res chain seq x y z
N MET A 1 7.31 19.04 -10.18
CA MET A 1 8.04 17.81 -9.78
C MET A 1 9.46 17.92 -10.35
N ASN A 2 10.50 17.73 -9.54
CA ASN A 2 11.88 17.75 -10.01
C ASN A 2 12.36 16.33 -10.40
N LEU A 3 13.49 16.24 -11.10
CA LEU A 3 14.03 14.96 -11.59
C LEU A 3 14.29 13.96 -10.45
N ALA A 4 14.83 14.42 -9.31
CA ALA A 4 15.09 13.55 -8.17
C ALA A 4 13.81 12.91 -7.61
N SER A 5 12.72 13.68 -7.53
CA SER A 5 11.42 13.18 -7.07
C SER A 5 10.84 12.14 -8.04
N LEU A 6 10.97 12.39 -9.35
CA LEU A 6 10.53 11.44 -10.37
C LEU A 6 11.30 10.11 -10.28
N LEU A 7 12.63 10.17 -10.16
CA LEU A 7 13.46 8.97 -10.05
C LEU A 7 13.16 8.18 -8.77
N ALA A 8 12.93 8.86 -7.64
CA ALA A 8 12.52 8.22 -6.40
C ALA A 8 11.16 7.53 -6.53
N GLN A 9 10.19 8.15 -7.22
CA GLN A 9 8.90 7.52 -7.48
C GLN A 9 9.04 6.28 -8.37
N LEU A 10 9.81 6.36 -9.46
CA LEU A 10 10.06 5.21 -10.32
C LEU A 10 10.69 4.06 -9.54
N GLN A 11 11.69 4.35 -8.69
CA GLN A 11 12.35 3.36 -7.86
C GLN A 11 11.41 2.75 -6.80
N LEU A 12 10.53 3.54 -6.19
CA LEU A 12 9.53 3.05 -5.23
C LEU A 12 8.48 2.13 -5.88
N THR A 13 8.15 2.39 -7.15
CA THR A 13 7.16 1.61 -7.91
C THR A 13 7.75 0.45 -8.69
N ASP A 14 9.07 0.27 -8.67
CA ASP A 14 9.73 -0.84 -9.35
C ASP A 14 9.38 -2.18 -8.66
N SER A 15 9.05 -3.18 -9.45
CA SER A 15 8.84 -4.56 -8.99
C SER A 15 10.04 -5.15 -8.24
N ALA A 16 11.26 -4.67 -8.51
CA ALA A 16 12.49 -5.06 -7.83
C ALA A 16 12.73 -4.33 -6.50
N PHE A 17 11.91 -3.31 -6.17
CA PHE A 17 12.03 -2.63 -4.87
C PHE A 17 11.72 -3.62 -3.75
N PRO A 18 12.57 -3.73 -2.68
CA PRO A 18 12.49 -4.79 -1.70
C PRO A 18 11.38 -4.54 -0.65
N SER A 19 10.15 -4.43 -1.13
CA SER A 19 8.90 -4.23 -0.39
C SER A 19 8.28 -5.53 0.13
N GLY A 20 8.65 -6.67 -0.46
CA GLY A 20 8.00 -7.96 -0.23
C GLY A 20 6.63 -8.13 -0.91
N LEU A 21 6.17 -7.13 -1.68
CA LEU A 21 4.86 -7.18 -2.36
C LEU A 21 4.75 -8.31 -3.39
N TYR A 22 5.86 -8.72 -4.01
CA TYR A 22 5.89 -9.82 -5.00
C TYR A 22 5.43 -11.18 -4.45
N THR A 23 5.37 -11.33 -3.12
CA THR A 23 4.91 -12.57 -2.46
C THR A 23 3.39 -12.63 -2.24
N LEU A 24 2.66 -11.58 -2.62
CA LEU A 24 1.22 -11.46 -2.35
C LEU A 24 0.39 -11.74 -3.59
N SER A 25 -0.54 -12.70 -3.50
CA SER A 25 -1.49 -13.02 -4.58
C SER A 25 -2.77 -12.19 -4.53
N HIS A 26 -2.98 -11.40 -3.47
CA HIS A 26 -4.19 -10.59 -3.26
C HIS A 26 -5.52 -11.37 -3.40
N GLY A 27 -5.51 -12.66 -3.06
CA GLY A 27 -6.68 -13.54 -3.15
C GLY A 27 -6.90 -14.20 -4.50
N LEU A 28 -6.10 -13.86 -5.53
CA LEU A 28 -6.20 -14.46 -6.87
C LEU A 28 -6.04 -15.98 -6.82
N GLU A 29 -5.11 -16.47 -6.00
CA GLU A 29 -4.90 -17.91 -5.80
C GLU A 29 -6.17 -18.62 -5.34
N GLY A 30 -6.95 -18.00 -4.45
CA GLY A 30 -8.21 -18.55 -3.98
C GLY A 30 -9.29 -18.61 -5.08
N TYR A 31 -9.36 -17.59 -5.94
CA TYR A 31 -10.28 -17.61 -7.10
C TYR A 31 -9.92 -18.74 -8.08
N VAL A 32 -8.62 -18.94 -8.35
CA VAL A 32 -8.17 -20.01 -9.24
C VAL A 32 -8.43 -21.39 -8.64
N GLN A 33 -8.08 -21.60 -7.36
CA GLN A 33 -8.28 -22.89 -6.67
C GLN A 33 -9.76 -23.27 -6.51
N SER A 34 -10.65 -22.28 -6.41
CA SER A 34 -12.11 -22.51 -6.37
C SER A 34 -12.76 -22.67 -7.74
N GLY A 35 -11.99 -22.56 -8.84
CA GLY A 35 -12.51 -22.61 -10.20
C GLY A 35 -13.33 -21.39 -10.61
N LEU A 36 -13.25 -20.29 -9.85
CA LEU A 36 -13.98 -19.05 -10.09
C LEU A 36 -13.27 -18.08 -11.02
N ALA A 37 -11.98 -18.31 -11.33
CA ALA A 37 -11.25 -17.54 -12.32
C ALA A 37 -10.21 -18.38 -13.06
N GLY A 38 -10.14 -18.20 -14.37
CA GLY A 38 -9.04 -18.63 -15.23
C GLY A 38 -8.42 -17.45 -16.02
N PRO A 39 -7.51 -17.72 -16.97
CA PRO A 39 -6.85 -16.69 -17.77
C PRO A 39 -7.81 -15.72 -18.48
N ALA A 40 -8.96 -16.22 -18.94
CA ALA A 40 -9.97 -15.41 -19.63
C ALA A 40 -10.73 -14.47 -18.68
N ASP A 41 -10.83 -14.82 -17.39
CA ASP A 41 -11.60 -14.07 -16.38
C ASP A 41 -10.75 -13.01 -15.68
N LEU A 42 -9.42 -13.12 -15.76
CA LEU A 42 -8.47 -12.20 -15.12
C LEU A 42 -8.77 -10.72 -15.38
N PRO A 43 -9.03 -10.26 -16.61
CA PRO A 43 -9.32 -8.84 -16.84
C PRO A 43 -10.56 -8.35 -16.09
N GLY A 44 -11.62 -9.17 -16.04
CA GLY A 44 -12.85 -8.84 -15.31
C GLY A 44 -12.61 -8.78 -13.80
N LEU A 45 -11.95 -9.82 -13.27
CA LEU A 45 -11.58 -9.88 -11.85
C LEU A 45 -10.72 -8.68 -11.44
N LEU A 46 -9.70 -8.32 -12.23
CA LEU A 46 -8.84 -7.16 -11.97
C LEU A 46 -9.64 -5.86 -12.01
N ALA A 47 -10.52 -5.69 -13.00
CA ALA A 47 -11.34 -4.50 -13.09
C ALA A 47 -12.28 -4.35 -11.89
N ASP A 48 -12.84 -5.45 -11.40
CA ASP A 48 -13.69 -5.46 -10.21
C ASP A 48 -12.89 -5.19 -8.93
N LEU A 49 -11.71 -5.81 -8.77
CA LEU A 49 -10.80 -5.51 -7.65
C LEU A 49 -10.39 -4.03 -7.63
N LEU A 50 -10.07 -3.46 -8.79
CA LEU A 50 -9.70 -2.05 -8.90
C LEU A 50 -10.89 -1.13 -8.54
N ARG A 51 -12.08 -1.42 -9.07
CA ARG A 51 -13.29 -0.59 -8.86
C ARG A 51 -13.85 -0.71 -7.45
N HIS A 52 -13.82 -1.88 -6.85
CA HIS A 52 -14.57 -2.17 -5.62
C HIS A 52 -13.70 -2.36 -4.38
N ALA A 53 -12.40 -2.58 -4.53
CA ALA A 53 -11.48 -2.72 -3.38
C ALA A 53 -10.36 -1.67 -3.39
N VAL A 54 -9.53 -1.64 -4.43
CA VAL A 54 -8.31 -0.79 -4.46
C VAL A 54 -8.67 0.68 -4.53
N GLY A 55 -9.58 1.08 -5.42
CA GLY A 55 -10.04 2.47 -5.57
C GLY A 55 -10.63 3.06 -4.28
N PRO A 56 -11.74 2.53 -3.75
CA PRO A 56 -12.37 3.06 -2.55
C PRO A 56 -11.57 2.81 -1.26
N GLY A 57 -10.68 1.82 -1.26
CA GLY A 57 -9.80 1.48 -0.13
C GLY A 57 -8.42 2.13 -0.25
N ASP A 58 -7.46 1.35 -0.73
CA ASP A 58 -6.03 1.68 -0.73
C ASP A 58 -5.69 3.00 -1.43
N ALA A 59 -6.25 3.26 -2.62
CA ALA A 59 -5.99 4.49 -3.37
C ALA A 59 -6.56 5.74 -2.67
N THR A 60 -7.76 5.62 -2.10
CA THR A 60 -8.37 6.71 -1.31
C THR A 60 -7.55 6.99 -0.06
N ALA A 61 -7.15 5.95 0.67
CA ALA A 61 -6.31 6.09 1.85
C ALA A 61 -4.94 6.71 1.52
N LEU A 62 -4.32 6.34 0.39
CA LEU A 62 -3.06 6.92 -0.07
C LEU A 62 -3.18 8.43 -0.29
N VAL A 63 -4.22 8.89 -0.99
CA VAL A 63 -4.44 10.33 -1.23
C VAL A 63 -4.67 11.07 0.08
N LEU A 64 -5.48 10.52 0.98
CA LEU A 64 -5.76 11.14 2.28
C LEU A 64 -4.51 11.20 3.17
N ALA A 65 -3.73 10.12 3.21
CA ALA A 65 -2.47 10.06 3.96
C ALA A 65 -1.44 11.05 3.40
N HIS A 66 -1.31 11.14 2.07
CA HIS A 66 -0.42 12.10 1.43
C HIS A 66 -0.79 13.55 1.78
N ARG A 67 -2.07 13.90 1.72
CA ARG A 67 -2.55 15.25 2.11
C ARG A 67 -2.27 15.54 3.58
N ALA A 68 -2.61 14.61 4.47
CA ALA A 68 -2.37 14.76 5.90
C ALA A 68 -0.87 14.95 6.21
N ALA A 69 0.01 14.16 5.58
CA ALA A 69 1.46 14.32 5.72
C ALA A 69 1.97 15.66 5.18
N ALA A 70 1.46 16.12 4.03
CA ALA A 70 1.83 17.41 3.44
C ALA A 70 1.39 18.61 4.30
N GLU A 71 0.27 18.48 5.01
CA GLU A 71 -0.27 19.47 5.95
C GLU A 71 0.36 19.37 7.36
N GLY A 72 1.16 18.32 7.63
CA GLY A 72 1.73 18.05 8.96
C GLY A 72 0.71 17.53 9.98
N ASP A 73 -0.48 17.11 9.53
CA ASP A 73 -1.56 16.57 10.36
C ASP A 73 -1.39 15.06 10.58
N TRP A 74 -0.52 14.72 11.52
CA TRP A 74 -0.17 13.33 11.83
C TRP A 74 -1.32 12.55 12.47
N ASP A 75 -2.18 13.20 13.23
CA ASP A 75 -3.35 12.57 13.86
C ASP A 75 -4.36 12.13 12.79
N ARG A 76 -4.58 12.97 11.77
CA ARG A 76 -5.40 12.61 10.61
C ARG A 76 -4.77 11.47 9.81
N LEU A 77 -3.45 11.43 9.66
CA LEU A 77 -2.76 10.31 9.01
C LEU A 77 -3.03 9.00 9.75
N VAL A 78 -2.88 8.99 11.08
CA VAL A 78 -3.16 7.81 11.92
C VAL A 78 -4.63 7.40 11.83
N ALA A 79 -5.56 8.36 11.79
CA ALA A 79 -6.98 8.08 11.61
C ALA A 79 -7.28 7.41 10.25
N VAL A 80 -6.62 7.86 9.17
CA VAL A 80 -6.73 7.25 7.84
C VAL A 80 -6.20 5.81 7.84
N ASP A 81 -5.03 5.57 8.44
CA ASP A 81 -4.44 4.23 8.56
C ASP A 81 -5.37 3.27 9.31
N ARG A 82 -5.88 3.70 10.48
CA ARG A 82 -6.84 2.91 11.27
C ARG A 82 -8.09 2.58 10.49
N ARG A 83 -8.61 3.52 9.70
CA ARG A 83 -9.80 3.30 8.86
C ARG A 83 -9.51 2.31 7.74
N LEU A 84 -8.37 2.45 7.04
CA LEU A 84 -7.95 1.51 6.00
C LEU A 84 -7.78 0.09 6.58
N HIS A 85 -7.17 -0.02 7.76
CA HIS A 85 -7.00 -1.30 8.45
C HIS A 85 -8.36 -1.93 8.81
N ALA A 86 -9.31 -1.13 9.31
CA ALA A 86 -10.63 -1.60 9.72
C ALA A 86 -11.48 -2.14 8.56
N VAL A 87 -11.36 -1.55 7.35
CA VAL A 87 -12.12 -2.02 6.18
C VAL A 87 -11.51 -3.25 5.51
N LYS A 88 -10.26 -3.61 5.83
CA LYS A 88 -9.64 -4.86 5.38
C LYS A 88 -10.16 -6.02 6.23
N LEU A 89 -11.23 -6.67 5.77
CA LEU A 89 -11.98 -7.67 6.54
C LEU A 89 -11.17 -8.95 6.86
N ASN A 90 -10.34 -9.39 5.92
CA ASN A 90 -9.54 -10.60 6.05
C ASN A 90 -8.26 -10.34 6.90
N ARG A 91 -7.93 -11.27 7.82
CA ARG A 91 -6.76 -11.17 8.71
C ARG A 91 -5.43 -11.23 7.96
N GLU A 92 -5.33 -12.10 6.97
CA GLU A 92 -4.17 -12.27 6.10
C GLU A 92 -3.91 -10.99 5.32
N LEU A 93 -4.95 -10.32 4.81
CA LEU A 93 -4.85 -9.03 4.12
C LEU A 93 -4.33 -7.92 5.04
N ARG A 94 -4.83 -7.85 6.28
CA ARG A 94 -4.33 -6.89 7.29
C ARG A 94 -2.87 -7.14 7.65
N SER A 95 -2.53 -8.41 7.87
CA SER A 95 -1.16 -8.85 8.18
C SER A 95 -0.20 -8.56 7.02
N ALA A 96 -0.62 -8.84 5.79
CA ALA A 96 0.15 -8.57 4.58
C ALA A 96 0.39 -7.06 4.42
N ALA A 97 -0.67 -6.24 4.48
CA ALA A 97 -0.57 -4.79 4.33
C ALA A 97 0.36 -4.14 5.38
N THR A 98 0.24 -4.55 6.65
CA THR A 98 1.09 -4.02 7.73
C THR A 98 2.56 -4.41 7.54
N ARG A 99 2.81 -5.66 7.13
CA ARG A 99 4.16 -6.19 6.92
C ARG A 99 4.85 -5.49 5.75
N THR A 100 4.18 -5.40 4.60
CA THR A 100 4.77 -4.76 3.41
C THR A 100 4.90 -3.25 3.61
N GLY A 101 3.95 -2.59 4.29
CA GLY A 101 4.07 -1.19 4.68
C GLY A 101 5.30 -0.90 5.53
N ARG A 102 5.57 -1.73 6.55
CA ARG A 102 6.80 -1.64 7.37
C ARG A 102 8.07 -1.85 6.54
N GLN A 103 8.07 -2.84 5.66
CA GLN A 103 9.21 -3.14 4.80
C GLN A 103 9.50 -2.01 3.80
N VAL A 104 8.46 -1.41 3.22
CA VAL A 104 8.58 -0.22 2.36
C VAL A 104 9.14 0.94 3.15
N LEU A 105 8.60 1.23 4.35
CA LEU A 105 9.07 2.33 5.19
C LEU A 105 10.53 2.18 5.62
N ASP A 106 10.95 0.98 6.01
CA ASP A 106 12.34 0.69 6.39
C ASP A 106 13.29 0.88 5.20
N THR A 107 12.95 0.31 4.03
CA THR A 107 13.78 0.46 2.83
C THR A 107 13.82 1.91 2.35
N ALA A 108 12.66 2.56 2.21
CA ALA A 108 12.54 3.92 1.73
C ALA A 108 13.22 4.92 2.67
N GLY A 109 13.13 4.69 3.99
CA GLY A 109 13.82 5.49 4.99
C GLY A 109 15.34 5.44 4.87
N ARG A 110 15.91 4.28 4.50
CA ARG A 110 17.35 4.11 4.26
C ARG A 110 17.81 4.72 2.93
N VAL A 111 17.00 4.60 1.88
CA VAL A 111 17.38 5.00 0.51
C VAL A 111 17.10 6.49 0.24
N PHE A 112 15.92 6.99 0.62
CA PHE A 112 15.47 8.35 0.30
C PHE A 112 15.52 9.29 1.52
N GLY A 113 15.34 8.75 2.72
CA GLY A 113 15.38 9.52 3.97
C GLY A 113 14.32 10.62 4.07
N GLY A 114 14.61 11.63 4.89
CA GLY A 114 13.79 12.83 5.05
C GLY A 114 12.90 12.85 6.31
N PRO A 115 12.50 14.05 6.76
CA PRO A 115 11.79 14.23 8.03
C PRO A 115 10.43 13.53 8.06
N GLY A 116 9.72 13.45 6.93
CA GLY A 116 8.44 12.75 6.84
C GLY A 116 8.56 11.23 7.04
N ALA A 117 9.60 10.60 6.48
CA ALA A 117 9.86 9.18 6.66
C ALA A 117 10.24 8.85 8.12
N GLY A 118 11.04 9.71 8.75
CA GLY A 118 11.37 9.58 10.18
C GLY A 118 10.12 9.66 11.05
N LYS A 119 9.26 10.65 10.81
CA LYS A 119 8.02 10.80 11.58
C LYS A 119 7.05 9.63 11.39
N LEU A 120 6.92 9.11 10.17
CA LEU A 120 6.17 7.87 9.90
C LEU A 120 6.75 6.68 10.66
N ALA A 121 8.07 6.53 10.70
CA ALA A 121 8.73 5.45 11.42
C ALA A 121 8.47 5.54 12.94
N ASP A 122 8.46 6.74 13.52
CA ASP A 122 8.13 6.94 14.93
C ASP A 122 6.67 6.53 15.23
N LEU A 123 5.73 6.92 14.36
CA LEU A 123 4.31 6.56 14.51
C LEU A 123 4.05 5.06 14.43
N VAL A 124 4.86 4.32 13.66
CA VAL A 124 4.73 2.86 13.51
C VAL A 124 5.36 2.09 14.68
N ARG A 125 6.29 2.71 15.41
CA ARG A 125 6.96 2.12 16.59
C ARG A 125 6.19 2.34 17.90
N ALA A 126 5.40 3.42 17.97
CA ALA A 126 4.53 3.75 19.10
C ALA A 126 3.36 2.78 19.23
#